data_AF-X1RC38-F1
#
_entry.id   AF-X1RC38-F1
#
_cell.length_a   1.000
_cell.length_b   1.000
_cell.length_c   1.000
_cell.angle_alpha   90.00
_cell.angle_beta   90.00
_cell.angle_gamma   90.00
#
_symmetry.space_group_name_H-M   'P 1'
#
loop_
_entity.id
_entity.type
_entity.pdbx_description
1 polymer ?
#
loop_
_entity_poly.entity_id
_entity_poly.type
_entity_poly.pdbx_seq_one_letter_code
_entity_poly.pdbx_strand_id
1 'polypeptide(L)'
;NLDLIEGEKRYSFKDAPDGVSEGEALDFHSPYGCSKGSADQYVRDYSRMYGLRTVVLRQSCIYGPRQFGIEDQGWVAWFIIALLLGKPLTIYGNGKQVRDILYIDDLLDCFDQTIENIETAKGRIYNIGGGPGNRISLLEFLDLLSDLTGRKITPAFAGWRPGDQPIYV
;
A
#
# COMPACT_ATOMS: atom_id res chain seq x y z
N ASN A 1 -1.05 16.08 -7.97
CA ASN A 1 0.20 15.53 -8.55
C ASN A 1 1.37 16.10 -7.78
N LEU A 2 1.94 15.28 -6.89
CA LEU A 2 3.13 15.62 -6.13
C LEU A 2 4.37 15.36 -6.99
N ASP A 3 5.36 16.26 -6.93
CA ASP A 3 6.62 16.08 -7.65
C ASP A 3 7.41 14.90 -7.09
N LEU A 4 8.01 14.11 -8.00
CA LEU A 4 8.79 12.92 -7.67
C LEU A 4 10.29 13.15 -7.90
N ILE A 5 11.10 12.55 -7.04
CA ILE A 5 12.56 12.45 -7.20
C ILE A 5 12.88 10.97 -7.43
N GLU A 6 13.65 10.68 -8.48
CA GLU A 6 14.16 9.34 -8.75
C GLU A 6 15.55 9.17 -8.10
N GLY A 7 15.64 8.27 -7.14
CA GLY A 7 16.90 7.82 -6.56
C GLY A 7 17.46 6.58 -7.25
N GLU A 8 18.54 6.03 -6.69
CA GLU A 8 19.17 4.82 -7.23
C GLU A 8 18.25 3.60 -7.15
N LYS A 9 17.65 3.34 -5.98
CA LYS A 9 16.81 2.16 -5.72
C LYS A 9 15.33 2.47 -5.49
N ARG A 10 14.94 3.75 -5.41
CA ARG A 10 13.59 4.13 -5.01
C ARG A 10 13.16 5.49 -5.54
N TYR A 11 11.86 5.75 -5.56
CA TYR A 11 11.29 7.09 -5.70
C TYR A 11 11.02 7.74 -4.34
N SER A 12 11.01 9.07 -4.28
CA SER A 12 10.55 9.86 -3.12
C SER A 12 9.71 11.06 -3.56
N PHE A 13 8.82 11.53 -2.69
CA PHE A 13 8.13 12.81 -2.89
C PHE A 13 9.08 13.97 -2.58
N LYS A 14 9.01 15.02 -3.39
CA LYS A 14 9.78 16.25 -3.16
C LYS A 14 9.19 17.08 -2.02
N ASP A 15 7.87 17.27 -2.02
CA ASP A 15 7.18 18.22 -1.14
C ASP A 15 6.30 17.56 -0.07
N ALA A 16 6.28 16.22 -0.03
CA ALA A 16 5.46 15.44 0.91
C ALA A 16 6.28 14.27 1.51
N PRO A 17 7.34 14.56 2.29
CA PRO A 17 8.26 13.55 2.78
C PRO A 17 7.60 12.53 3.71
N ASP A 18 6.47 12.86 4.33
CA ASP A 18 5.74 11.98 5.27
C ASP A 18 4.58 11.20 4.63
N GLY A 19 4.30 11.41 3.34
CA GLY A 19 3.29 10.67 2.58
C GLY A 19 2.14 11.58 2.14
N VAL A 20 1.10 10.98 1.58
CA VAL A 20 -0.07 11.71 1.07
C VAL A 20 -1.10 11.89 2.20
N SER A 21 -1.51 13.13 2.45
CA SER A 21 -2.55 13.45 3.44
C SER A 21 -3.96 13.11 2.92
N GLU A 22 -4.90 12.82 3.82
CA GLU A 22 -6.33 12.70 3.49
C GLU A 22 -6.96 13.99 2.97
N GLY A 23 -6.28 15.13 3.16
CA GLY A 23 -6.66 16.44 2.62
C GLY A 23 -6.35 16.62 1.14
N GLU A 24 -5.56 15.73 0.54
CA GLU A 24 -5.24 15.78 -0.88
C GLU A 24 -6.46 15.49 -1.75
N ALA A 25 -6.48 16.11 -2.94
CA ALA A 25 -7.58 15.93 -3.88
C ALA A 25 -7.65 14.48 -4.37
N LEU A 26 -8.86 13.95 -4.44
CA LEU A 26 -9.10 12.60 -4.97
C LEU A 26 -9.01 12.60 -6.48
N ASP A 27 -8.13 11.75 -7.00
CA ASP A 27 -8.02 11.43 -8.42
C ASP A 27 -7.98 9.90 -8.54
N PHE A 28 -9.11 9.29 -8.89
CA PHE A 28 -9.23 7.83 -8.90
C PHE A 28 -8.72 7.25 -10.21
N HIS A 29 -7.74 6.35 -10.13
CA HIS A 29 -7.16 5.65 -11.28
C HIS A 29 -7.55 4.17 -11.25
N SER A 30 -7.76 3.59 -12.43
CA SER A 30 -8.25 2.21 -12.67
C SER A 30 -9.71 1.94 -12.25
N PRO A 31 -10.37 0.91 -12.82
CA PRO A 31 -11.70 0.49 -12.36
C PRO A 31 -11.75 0.13 -10.87
N TYR A 32 -10.67 -0.45 -10.33
CA TYR A 32 -10.56 -0.74 -8.90
C TYR A 32 -10.58 0.55 -8.07
N GLY A 33 -9.70 1.51 -8.39
CA GLY A 33 -9.63 2.80 -7.71
C GLY A 33 -10.93 3.59 -7.83
N CYS A 34 -11.56 3.63 -9.01
CA CYS A 34 -12.86 4.26 -9.18
C CYS A 34 -13.95 3.59 -8.33
N SER A 35 -14.04 2.26 -8.32
CA SER A 35 -15.05 1.55 -7.53
C SER A 35 -14.90 1.78 -6.02
N LYS A 36 -13.67 1.74 -5.51
CA LYS A 36 -13.36 1.99 -4.08
C LYS A 36 -13.53 3.45 -3.72
N GLY A 37 -13.11 4.35 -4.60
CA GLY A 37 -13.29 5.78 -4.46
C GLY A 37 -14.75 6.19 -4.40
N SER A 38 -15.61 5.64 -5.27
CA SER A 38 -17.05 5.88 -5.20
C SER A 38 -17.67 5.32 -3.91
N ALA A 39 -17.27 4.11 -3.49
CA ALA A 39 -17.76 3.53 -2.24
C ALA A 39 -17.34 4.35 -1.00
N ASP A 40 -16.09 4.81 -0.95
CA ASP A 40 -15.57 5.74 0.06
C ASP A 40 -16.48 6.97 0.18
N GLN A 41 -16.78 7.64 -0.94
CA GLN A 41 -17.60 8.85 -0.92
C GLN A 41 -19.03 8.57 -0.44
N TYR A 42 -19.66 7.48 -0.89
CA TYR A 42 -20.99 7.10 -0.41
C TYR A 42 -21.01 6.79 1.09
N VAL A 43 -20.05 6.01 1.58
CA VAL A 43 -19.96 5.63 3.01
C VAL A 43 -19.79 6.87 3.88
N ARG A 44 -18.95 7.83 3.46
CA ARG A 44 -18.75 9.10 4.15
C ARG A 44 -20.02 9.94 4.15
N ASP A 45 -20.69 10.04 3.01
CA ASP A 45 -21.89 10.87 2.86
C ASP A 45 -23.07 10.33 3.67
N TYR A 46 -23.21 9.00 3.77
CA TYR A 46 -24.23 8.37 4.62
C TYR A 46 -24.06 8.71 6.11
N SER A 47 -22.84 8.96 6.58
CA SER A 47 -22.62 9.49 7.93
C SER A 47 -23.18 10.91 8.08
N ARG A 48 -22.93 11.77 7.09
CA ARG A 48 -23.38 13.18 7.09
C ARG A 48 -24.89 13.31 6.96
N MET A 49 -25.48 12.55 6.04
CA MET A 49 -26.89 12.66 5.68
C MET A 49 -27.81 11.92 6.66
N TYR A 50 -27.37 10.77 7.15
CA TYR A 50 -28.24 9.87 7.93
C TYR A 50 -27.70 9.56 9.33
N GLY A 51 -26.59 10.17 9.73
CA GLY A 51 -26.00 9.94 11.06
C GLY A 51 -25.45 8.54 11.27
N LEU A 52 -25.22 7.76 10.20
CA LEU A 52 -24.63 6.43 10.33
C LEU A 52 -23.21 6.53 10.89
N ARG A 53 -22.87 5.61 11.80
CA ARG A 53 -21.54 5.49 12.41
C ARG A 53 -20.57 4.77 11.45
N THR A 54 -20.25 5.41 10.33
CA THR A 54 -19.32 4.87 9.34
C THR A 54 -17.93 5.45 9.50
N VAL A 55 -16.90 4.70 9.11
CA VAL A 55 -15.50 5.14 9.05
C VAL A 55 -14.91 4.61 7.74
N VAL A 56 -14.11 5.42 7.05
CA VAL A 56 -13.39 4.97 5.85
C VAL A 56 -11.91 4.86 6.16
N LEU A 57 -11.35 3.66 5.98
CA LEU A 57 -9.92 3.40 6.13
C LEU A 57 -9.30 3.15 4.74
N ARG A 58 -8.50 4.10 4.26
CA ARG A 58 -7.79 4.01 2.98
C ARG A 58 -6.46 3.30 3.21
N GLN A 59 -6.48 1.99 2.99
CA GLN A 59 -5.35 1.12 3.31
C GLN A 59 -4.30 1.16 2.21
N SER A 60 -3.03 1.27 2.62
CA SER A 60 -1.87 1.06 1.75
C SER A 60 -1.56 -0.45 1.62
N CYS A 61 -0.29 -0.88 1.69
CA CYS A 61 0.10 -2.27 1.52
C CYS A 61 0.07 -3.05 2.82
N ILE A 62 -0.97 -3.86 2.99
CA ILE A 62 -1.10 -4.79 4.12
C ILE A 62 -0.41 -6.12 3.81
N TYR A 63 0.35 -6.64 4.77
CA TYR A 63 0.98 -7.96 4.66
C TYR A 63 0.93 -8.74 5.98
N GLY A 64 1.01 -10.07 5.89
CA GLY A 64 1.11 -10.93 7.07
C GLY A 64 0.71 -12.38 6.79
N PRO A 65 0.73 -13.24 7.82
CA PRO A 65 0.29 -14.62 7.72
C PRO A 65 -1.11 -14.75 7.12
N ARG A 66 -1.37 -15.88 6.44
CA ARG A 66 -2.64 -16.19 5.74
C ARG A 66 -2.93 -15.33 4.50
N GLN A 67 -2.01 -14.45 4.09
CA GLN A 67 -2.08 -13.80 2.78
C GLN A 67 -1.60 -14.77 1.69
N PHE A 68 -2.52 -15.21 0.82
CA PHE A 68 -2.22 -16.06 -0.33
C PHE A 68 -1.75 -15.20 -1.52
N GLY A 69 -0.56 -14.60 -1.37
CA GLY A 69 0.02 -13.72 -2.38
C GLY A 69 0.25 -14.41 -3.72
N ILE A 70 -0.14 -13.72 -4.79
CA ILE A 70 0.12 -14.10 -6.19
C ILE A 70 0.73 -12.90 -6.92
N GLU A 71 1.20 -13.12 -8.15
CA GLU A 71 1.89 -12.10 -8.94
C GLU A 71 1.09 -10.78 -9.10
N ASP A 72 -0.23 -10.86 -9.14
CA ASP A 72 -1.11 -9.70 -9.28
C ASP A 72 -1.67 -9.15 -7.96
N GLN A 73 -1.43 -9.81 -6.83
CA GLN A 73 -2.02 -9.41 -5.54
C GLN A 73 -1.16 -9.80 -4.34
N GLY A 74 -0.88 -8.84 -3.46
CA GLY A 74 -0.13 -9.07 -2.22
C GLY A 74 1.35 -9.30 -2.51
N TRP A 75 2.01 -8.27 -3.06
CA TRP A 75 3.37 -8.36 -3.59
C TRP A 75 4.41 -8.84 -2.56
N VAL A 76 4.30 -8.40 -1.29
CA VAL A 76 5.18 -8.85 -0.19
C VAL A 76 5.07 -10.36 0.00
N ALA A 77 3.85 -10.88 0.16
CA ALA A 77 3.61 -12.32 0.30
C ALA A 77 4.01 -13.08 -0.97
N TRP A 78 3.69 -12.54 -2.16
CA TRP A 78 4.08 -13.17 -3.42
C TRP A 78 5.59 -13.35 -3.55
N PHE A 79 6.37 -12.31 -3.26
CA PHE A 79 7.82 -12.36 -3.38
C PHE A 79 8.42 -13.41 -2.43
N ILE A 80 7.93 -13.46 -1.20
CA ILE A 80 8.34 -14.46 -0.20
C ILE A 80 7.96 -15.88 -0.67
N ILE A 81 6.70 -16.08 -1.08
CA ILE A 81 6.20 -17.39 -1.54
C ILE A 81 6.98 -17.87 -2.76
N ALA A 82 7.18 -17.01 -3.76
CA ALA A 82 7.91 -17.33 -4.97
C ALA A 82 9.37 -17.69 -4.66
N LEU A 83 10.04 -16.94 -3.79
CA LEU A 83 11.41 -17.24 -3.36
C LEU A 83 11.51 -18.60 -2.64
N LEU A 84 10.60 -18.87 -1.70
CA LEU A 84 10.61 -20.13 -0.93
C LEU A 84 10.30 -21.34 -1.81
N LEU A 85 9.43 -21.18 -2.80
CA LEU A 85 9.04 -22.24 -3.75
C LEU A 85 9.95 -22.32 -4.99
N GLY A 86 10.97 -21.47 -5.11
CA GLY A 86 11.86 -21.44 -6.28
C GLY A 86 11.17 -21.02 -7.59
N LYS A 87 10.09 -20.23 -7.50
CA LYS A 87 9.40 -19.68 -8.67
C LYS A 87 10.15 -18.47 -9.22
N PRO A 88 10.07 -18.22 -10.54
CA PRO A 88 10.63 -17.00 -11.12
C PRO A 88 9.96 -15.76 -10.53
N LEU A 89 10.76 -14.72 -10.30
CA LEU A 89 10.30 -13.41 -9.85
C LEU A 89 10.39 -12.42 -11.02
N THR A 90 9.31 -11.69 -11.26
CA THR A 90 9.26 -10.61 -12.25
C THR A 90 9.00 -9.29 -11.54
N ILE A 91 9.83 -8.28 -11.80
CA ILE A 91 9.55 -6.89 -11.48
C ILE A 91 8.90 -6.24 -12.70
N TYR A 92 7.73 -5.62 -12.49
CA TYR A 92 7.10 -4.78 -13.49
C TYR A 92 7.54 -3.33 -13.30
N GLY A 93 8.04 -2.70 -14.36
CA GLY A 93 8.71 -1.40 -14.26
C GLY A 93 10.18 -1.54 -13.87
N ASN A 94 10.74 -0.52 -13.20
CA ASN A 94 12.16 -0.50 -12.84
C ASN A 94 12.46 -0.98 -11.41
N GLY A 95 11.43 -1.36 -10.64
CA GLY A 95 11.56 -1.84 -9.26
C GLY A 95 11.75 -0.75 -8.20
N LYS A 96 11.83 0.52 -8.62
CA LYS A 96 12.00 1.65 -7.72
C LYS A 96 10.69 2.10 -7.06
N GLN A 97 9.57 1.52 -7.46
CA GLN A 97 8.27 1.84 -6.87
C GLN A 97 8.27 1.55 -5.37
N VAL A 98 7.75 2.50 -4.58
CA VAL A 98 7.77 2.48 -3.11
C VAL A 98 6.38 2.27 -2.55
N ARG A 99 6.29 1.43 -1.54
CA ARG A 99 5.10 1.21 -0.71
C ARG A 99 5.49 1.35 0.76
N ASP A 100 4.61 1.87 1.61
CA ASP A 100 4.67 1.57 3.03
C ASP A 100 3.95 0.26 3.32
N ILE A 101 4.62 -0.60 4.08
CA ILE A 101 4.09 -1.91 4.43
C ILE A 101 3.58 -1.88 5.87
N LEU A 102 2.33 -2.30 6.07
CA LEU A 102 1.70 -2.41 7.38
C LEU A 102 1.49 -3.89 7.70
N TYR A 103 1.97 -4.32 8.87
CA TYR A 103 1.77 -5.69 9.31
C TYR A 103 0.31 -5.90 9.76
N ILE A 104 -0.21 -7.11 9.52
CA ILE A 104 -1.63 -7.41 9.73
C ILE A 104 -2.10 -7.17 11.17
N ASP A 105 -1.26 -7.46 12.17
CA ASP A 105 -1.65 -7.28 13.58
C ASP A 105 -1.83 -5.80 13.93
N ASP A 106 -1.00 -4.89 13.38
CA ASP A 106 -1.17 -3.45 13.55
C ASP A 106 -2.48 -2.94 12.91
N LEU A 107 -2.90 -3.55 11.79
CA LEU A 107 -4.20 -3.23 11.17
C LEU A 107 -5.37 -3.74 12.03
N LEU A 108 -5.24 -4.90 12.68
CA LEU A 108 -6.25 -5.41 13.59
C LEU A 108 -6.41 -4.47 14.80
N ASP A 109 -5.30 -4.02 15.38
CA ASP A 109 -5.31 -3.03 16.45
C ASP A 109 -5.99 -1.72 15.99
N CYS A 110 -5.73 -1.27 14.76
CA CYS A 110 -6.41 -0.12 14.16
C CYS A 110 -7.93 -0.32 14.04
N PHE A 111 -8.39 -1.50 13.64
CA PHE A 111 -9.83 -1.81 13.59
C PHE A 111 -10.45 -1.80 14.99
N ASP A 112 -9.82 -2.45 15.96
CA ASP A 112 -10.31 -2.50 17.35
C ASP A 112 -10.41 -1.09 17.93
N GLN A 113 -9.35 -0.28 17.77
CA GLN A 113 -9.35 1.12 18.21
C GLN A 113 -10.42 1.97 17.51
N THR A 114 -10.67 1.74 16.22
CA THR A 114 -11.70 2.45 15.47
C THR A 114 -13.10 2.12 16.00
N ILE A 115 -13.36 0.86 16.34
CA ILE A 115 -14.64 0.40 16.87
C ILE A 115 -14.86 0.91 18.29
N GLU A 116 -13.86 0.77 19.16
CA GLU A 116 -13.91 1.23 20.55
C GLU A 116 -14.12 2.75 20.65
N ASN A 117 -13.56 3.50 19.71
CA ASN A 117 -13.62 4.97 19.67
C ASN A 117 -14.59 5.51 18.60
N ILE A 118 -15.64 4.75 18.26
CA ILE A 118 -16.52 5.06 17.14
C ILE A 118 -17.18 6.44 17.23
N GLU A 119 -17.44 6.96 18.43
CA GLU A 119 -18.03 8.29 18.59
C GLU A 119 -17.11 9.42 18.12
N THR A 120 -15.80 9.21 18.21
CA THR A 120 -14.77 10.13 17.69
C THR A 120 -14.49 9.86 16.21
N ALA A 121 -14.47 8.58 15.81
CA ALA A 121 -14.08 8.15 14.48
C ALA A 121 -15.19 8.29 13.41
N LYS A 122 -16.48 8.26 13.81
CA LYS A 122 -17.60 8.30 12.85
C LYS A 122 -17.53 9.51 11.90
N GLY A 123 -17.79 9.25 10.62
CA GLY A 123 -17.75 10.23 9.54
C GLY A 123 -16.35 10.65 9.08
N ARG A 124 -15.29 10.07 9.67
CA ARG A 124 -13.89 10.37 9.34
C ARG A 124 -13.35 9.42 8.29
N ILE A 125 -12.27 9.89 7.65
CA ILE A 125 -11.44 9.14 6.73
C ILE A 125 -10.04 9.13 7.31
N TYR A 126 -9.38 7.98 7.27
CA TYR A 126 -7.98 7.82 7.68
C TYR A 126 -7.21 7.06 6.62
N ASN A 127 -6.04 7.55 6.25
CA ASN A 127 -5.04 6.78 5.53
C ASN A 127 -4.38 5.82 6.52
N ILE A 128 -4.36 4.53 6.20
CA ILE A 128 -3.83 3.47 7.06
C ILE A 128 -2.72 2.75 6.32
N GLY A 129 -1.50 2.91 6.80
CA GLY A 129 -0.31 2.33 6.19
C GLY A 129 0.82 2.19 7.22
N GLY A 130 1.94 1.64 6.77
CA GLY A 130 3.13 1.47 7.60
C GLY A 130 3.81 2.79 7.98
N GLY A 131 3.47 3.88 7.28
CA GLY A 131 4.03 5.21 7.52
C GLY A 131 5.48 5.35 7.01
N PRO A 132 6.08 6.54 7.21
CA PRO A 132 7.38 6.90 6.63
C PRO A 132 8.54 5.98 7.02
N GLY A 133 8.50 5.41 8.22
CA GLY A 133 9.53 4.49 8.70
C GLY A 133 9.50 3.10 8.06
N ASN A 134 8.36 2.67 7.51
CA ASN A 134 8.17 1.33 6.94
C ASN A 134 8.04 1.35 5.41
N ARG A 135 8.66 2.32 4.76
CA ARG A 135 8.65 2.44 3.30
C ARG A 135 9.76 1.64 2.67
N ILE A 136 9.42 0.82 1.69
CA ILE A 136 10.37 -0.01 0.99
C ILE A 136 10.06 -0.04 -0.50
N SER A 137 11.10 0.03 -1.34
CA SER A 137 10.99 -0.25 -2.76
C SER A 137 11.07 -1.74 -3.06
N LEU A 138 10.69 -2.16 -4.27
CA LEU A 138 10.86 -3.57 -4.63
C LEU A 138 12.33 -3.99 -4.65
N LEU A 139 13.22 -3.11 -5.11
CA LEU A 139 14.67 -3.39 -5.11
C LEU A 139 15.21 -3.53 -3.69
N GLU A 140 14.85 -2.61 -2.79
CA GLU A 140 15.24 -2.68 -1.38
C GLU A 140 14.68 -3.94 -0.69
N PHE A 141 13.46 -4.35 -1.05
CA PHE A 141 12.87 -5.58 -0.52
C PHE A 141 13.58 -6.84 -1.01
N LEU A 142 14.05 -6.87 -2.26
CA LEU A 142 14.86 -7.97 -2.77
C LEU A 142 16.21 -8.08 -2.06
N ASP A 143 16.85 -6.94 -1.76
CA ASP A 143 18.08 -6.93 -0.96
C ASP A 143 17.83 -7.51 0.43
N LEU A 144 16.77 -7.04 1.10
CA LEU A 144 16.35 -7.56 2.40
C LEU A 144 16.10 -9.07 2.39
N LEU A 145 15.39 -9.59 1.38
CA LEU A 145 15.14 -11.02 1.23
C LEU A 145 16.44 -11.79 0.95
N SER A 146 17.35 -11.24 0.16
CA SER A 146 18.65 -11.83 -0.12
C SER A 146 19.47 -11.98 1.17
N ASP A 147 19.50 -10.93 2.00
CA ASP A 147 20.20 -10.92 3.28
C ASP A 147 19.61 -11.92 4.28
N LEU A 148 18.27 -11.96 4.40
CA LEU A 148 17.58 -12.86 5.32
C LEU A 148 17.71 -14.34 4.94
N THR A 149 17.82 -14.65 3.65
CA THR A 149 17.84 -16.04 3.15
C THR A 149 19.22 -16.55 2.78
N GLY A 150 20.21 -15.65 2.64
CA GLY A 150 21.53 -15.96 2.11
C GLY A 150 21.50 -16.40 0.63
N ARG A 151 20.40 -16.12 -0.09
CA ARG A 151 20.22 -16.51 -1.49
C ARG A 151 20.37 -15.30 -2.39
N LYS A 152 21.18 -15.43 -3.44
CA LYS A 152 21.20 -14.42 -4.51
C LYS A 152 19.87 -14.45 -5.25
N ILE A 153 19.14 -13.33 -5.23
CA ILE A 153 17.89 -13.15 -5.98
C ILE A 153 18.19 -12.39 -7.27
N THR A 154 17.68 -12.89 -8.40
CA THR A 154 17.84 -12.23 -9.70
C THR A 154 16.50 -12.21 -10.41
N PRO A 155 15.74 -11.10 -10.31
CA PRO A 155 14.42 -11.01 -10.93
C PRO A 155 14.55 -10.80 -12.45
N ALA A 156 13.53 -11.22 -13.19
CA ALA A 156 13.27 -10.73 -14.53
C ALA A 156 12.61 -9.34 -14.45
N PHE A 157 12.71 -8.56 -15.52
CA PHE A 157 12.04 -7.26 -15.64
C PHE A 157 11.05 -7.28 -16.80
N ALA A 158 9.89 -6.68 -16.60
CA ALA A 158 8.83 -6.51 -17.58
C ALA A 158 8.34 -5.05 -17.62
N GLY A 159 7.53 -4.73 -18.63
CA GLY A 159 6.94 -3.39 -18.77
C GLY A 159 6.10 -2.99 -17.55
N TRP A 160 5.92 -1.68 -17.37
CA TRP A 160 5.07 -1.14 -16.31
C TRP A 160 3.64 -1.65 -16.41
N ARG A 161 3.03 -1.96 -15.25
CA ARG A 161 1.61 -2.30 -15.19
C ARG A 161 0.77 -1.02 -15.33
N PRO A 162 -0.34 -1.06 -16.10
CA PRO A 162 -1.26 0.06 -16.17
C PRO A 162 -1.78 0.43 -14.77
N GLY A 163 -1.63 1.70 -14.40
CA GLY A 163 -2.08 2.23 -13.11
C GLY A 163 -1.15 1.95 -11.92
N ASP A 164 0.01 1.31 -12.14
CA ASP A 164 0.99 1.14 -11.06
C ASP A 164 1.64 2.49 -10.73
N GLN A 165 1.54 2.89 -9.46
CA GLN A 165 2.00 4.20 -9.01
C GLN A 165 3.48 4.11 -8.57
N PRO A 166 4.33 5.09 -8.91
CA PRO A 166 5.72 5.11 -8.44
C PRO A 166 5.83 5.14 -6.91
N ILE A 167 4.88 5.78 -6.23
CA ILE A 167 4.83 5.90 -4.77
C ILE A 167 3.39 5.72 -4.31
N TYR A 168 3.17 4.90 -3.28
CA TYR A 168 1.87 4.71 -2.63
C TYR A 168 2.12 4.62 -1.11
N VAL A 169 1.99 5.79 -0.46
CA VAL A 169 2.27 6.11 0.96
C VAL A 169 1.49 7.33 1.40
#